data_AF-S5MGW3-F1
#
_entry.id   AF-S5MGW3-F1
#
_cell.length_a   1.000
_cell.length_b   1.000
_cell.length_c   1.000
_cell.angle_alpha   90.00
_cell.angle_beta   90.00
_cell.angle_gamma   90.00
#
_symmetry.space_group_name_H-M   'P 1'
#
loop_
_entity.id
_entity.type
_entity.pdbx_description
1 polymer ?
#
loop_
_entity_poly.entity_id
_entity_poly.type
_entity_poly.pdbx_seq_one_letter_code
_entity_poly.pdbx_strand_id
1 'polypeptide(L)'
;FGKGIVIENSDVSFLRPVATGDQKLKDGGFAFPNANDHISPMTLANLKERYKDNVEMMKLNDIALCRTHAASFVMAGDQNSSYRHPAVYDEKKQTCHMLYLSAQENMGPRYCSPDAQNRDAVFCFKPDKNVDFENLVYLSKNVRNDWDKKCPRKNLGNAKFGLWVDGNCEEIPYVKEVEAEDLRECNRIVFGASASDQPTQYEEEMTDYQKIQQGFRQNNREMIKSAFLPVGAFNSDNFKSKGRGFNWANFDSVKKKCYIFNTKPTCLINDKNFIATTALSHPKEVDPEFPCSIYKDEIEREI
;
A
#
# COMPACT_ATOMS: atom_id res chain seq x y z
N PHE A 1 -3.45 0.67 -4.78
CA PHE A 1 -2.79 0.95 -6.08
C PHE A 1 -1.98 2.24 -5.97
N GLY A 2 -0.83 2.33 -6.65
CA GLY A 2 0.01 3.54 -6.68
C GLY A 2 0.93 3.76 -5.48
N LYS A 3 0.93 2.87 -4.49
CA LYS A 3 1.69 3.01 -3.24
C LYS A 3 3.10 2.44 -3.40
N GLY A 4 4.10 3.21 -3.00
CA GLY A 4 5.47 2.76 -2.79
C GLY A 4 6.06 3.32 -1.48
N ILE A 5 7.34 3.03 -1.26
CA ILE A 5 8.11 3.58 -0.14
C ILE A 5 9.17 4.51 -0.71
N VAL A 6 9.18 5.75 -0.25
CA VAL A 6 10.23 6.72 -0.56
C VAL A 6 11.32 6.59 0.50
N ILE A 7 12.55 6.38 0.06
CA ILE A 7 13.75 6.41 0.92
C ILE A 7 14.31 7.83 0.84
N GLU A 8 14.32 8.55 1.96
CA GLU A 8 14.76 9.94 2.01
C GLU A 8 16.25 10.05 1.66
N ASN A 9 16.59 11.00 0.80
CA ASN A 9 17.95 11.29 0.34
C ASN A 9 18.70 10.07 -0.23
N SER A 10 17.97 9.21 -0.96
CA SER A 10 18.53 8.08 -1.69
C SER A 10 17.93 7.95 -3.09
N ASP A 11 18.78 7.69 -4.09
CA ASP A 11 18.35 7.35 -5.46
C ASP A 11 18.00 5.86 -5.60
N VAL A 12 18.18 5.07 -4.52
CA VAL A 12 17.90 3.65 -4.52
C VAL A 12 16.39 3.42 -4.38
N SER A 13 15.80 2.76 -5.38
CA SER A 13 14.41 2.32 -5.30
C SER A 13 14.21 1.31 -4.17
N PHE A 14 13.11 1.44 -3.42
CA PHE A 14 12.74 0.45 -2.40
C PHE A 14 12.50 -0.96 -2.96
N LEU A 15 12.26 -1.12 -4.26
CA LEU A 15 12.15 -2.43 -4.92
C LEU A 15 13.51 -3.11 -5.13
N ARG A 16 14.62 -2.41 -4.88
CA ARG A 16 15.94 -3.06 -4.81
C ARG A 16 15.97 -4.02 -3.62
N PRO A 17 16.71 -5.13 -3.74
CA PRO A 17 16.95 -5.98 -2.59
C PRO A 17 17.59 -5.22 -1.43
N VAL A 18 17.33 -5.67 -0.22
CA VAL A 18 18.05 -5.19 0.97
C VAL A 18 19.56 -5.38 0.82
N ALA A 19 20.34 -4.52 1.49
CA ALA A 19 21.78 -4.65 1.54
C ALA A 19 22.18 -5.95 2.25
N THR A 20 23.16 -6.68 1.71
CA THR A 20 23.69 -7.91 2.31
C THR A 20 25.23 -7.90 2.31
N GLY A 21 25.84 -8.64 3.25
CA GLY A 21 27.29 -8.71 3.39
C GLY A 21 27.94 -7.35 3.69
N ASP A 22 28.90 -6.95 2.87
CA ASP A 22 29.67 -5.70 3.05
C ASP A 22 28.95 -4.44 2.49
N GLN A 23 27.75 -4.60 1.92
CA GLN A 23 26.97 -3.47 1.45
C GLN A 23 26.48 -2.61 2.61
N LYS A 24 26.47 -1.28 2.41
CA LYS A 24 25.92 -0.36 3.39
C LYS A 24 24.39 -0.35 3.32
N LEU A 25 23.72 -0.08 4.45
CA LEU A 25 22.26 -0.10 4.54
C LEU A 25 21.59 0.77 3.48
N LYS A 26 22.13 1.97 3.23
CA LYS A 26 21.59 2.93 2.25
C LYS A 26 21.83 2.54 0.78
N ASP A 27 22.64 1.51 0.50
CA ASP A 27 22.84 0.99 -0.86
C ASP A 27 21.75 -0.03 -1.26
N GLY A 28 21.00 -0.54 -0.28
CA GLY A 28 19.91 -1.48 -0.47
C GLY A 28 18.53 -0.83 -0.47
N GLY A 29 17.53 -1.62 -0.89
CA GLY A 29 16.11 -1.29 -0.75
C GLY A 29 15.43 -2.19 0.28
N PHE A 30 14.21 -2.63 -0.02
CA PHE A 30 13.33 -3.37 0.89
C PHE A 30 13.02 -4.78 0.37
N ALA A 31 13.35 -5.08 -0.89
CA ALA A 31 12.98 -6.35 -1.50
C ALA A 31 13.85 -7.52 -0.99
N PHE A 32 13.38 -8.73 -1.24
CA PHE A 32 14.09 -9.95 -0.85
C PHE A 32 15.47 -10.03 -1.54
N PRO A 33 16.54 -10.39 -0.82
CA PRO A 33 17.85 -10.62 -1.42
C PRO A 33 17.86 -11.89 -2.27
N ASN A 34 18.79 -11.96 -3.22
CA ASN A 34 18.99 -13.17 -4.01
C ASN A 34 19.28 -14.35 -3.08
N ALA A 35 18.56 -15.45 -3.28
CA ALA A 35 18.74 -16.71 -2.57
C ALA A 35 19.00 -17.84 -3.58
N ASN A 36 19.36 -19.02 -3.07
CA ASN A 36 19.60 -20.21 -3.91
C ASN A 36 18.37 -20.58 -4.76
N ASP A 37 17.17 -20.41 -4.20
CA ASP A 37 15.93 -20.43 -4.99
C ASP A 37 15.55 -19.00 -5.37
N HIS A 38 15.34 -18.78 -6.67
CA HIS A 38 14.96 -17.48 -7.21
C HIS A 38 13.46 -17.27 -6.97
N ILE A 39 13.14 -16.71 -5.81
CA ILE A 39 11.76 -16.43 -5.37
C ILE A 39 11.37 -14.96 -5.53
N SER A 40 12.35 -14.06 -5.68
CA SER A 40 12.07 -12.65 -5.93
C SER A 40 13.27 -11.91 -6.54
N PRO A 41 13.05 -10.92 -7.43
CA PRO A 41 11.79 -10.64 -8.12
C PRO A 41 11.41 -11.76 -9.11
N MET A 42 10.12 -11.97 -9.37
CA MET A 42 9.67 -12.95 -10.37
C MET A 42 8.70 -12.33 -11.36
N THR A 43 8.90 -12.57 -12.65
CA THR A 43 7.93 -12.20 -13.67
C THR A 43 6.67 -13.07 -13.56
N LEU A 44 5.55 -12.53 -14.04
CA LEU A 44 4.29 -13.26 -14.11
C LEU A 44 4.42 -14.56 -14.91
N ALA A 45 5.19 -14.55 -16.01
CA ALA A 45 5.45 -15.75 -16.80
C ALA A 45 6.15 -16.84 -15.97
N ASN A 46 7.18 -16.47 -15.20
CA ASN A 46 7.89 -17.41 -14.32
C ASN A 46 7.00 -17.92 -13.18
N LEU A 47 6.11 -17.06 -12.64
CA LEU A 47 5.14 -17.50 -11.63
C LEU A 47 4.14 -18.51 -12.20
N LYS A 48 3.60 -18.25 -13.40
CA LYS A 48 2.68 -19.18 -14.08
C LYS A 48 3.36 -20.50 -14.40
N GLU A 49 4.61 -20.49 -14.86
CA GLU A 49 5.38 -21.71 -15.09
C GLU A 49 5.63 -22.49 -13.79
N ARG A 50 6.03 -21.80 -12.71
CA ARG A 50 6.27 -22.42 -11.40
C ARG A 50 5.02 -23.10 -10.83
N TYR A 51 3.84 -22.54 -11.08
CA TYR A 51 2.58 -23.02 -10.53
C TYR A 51 1.65 -23.69 -11.57
N LYS A 52 2.18 -24.08 -12.73
CA LYS A 52 1.39 -24.62 -13.85
C LYS A 52 0.52 -25.83 -13.48
N ASP A 53 1.01 -26.67 -12.58
CA ASP A 53 0.33 -27.88 -12.14
C ASP A 53 -0.65 -27.62 -10.96
N ASN A 54 -0.70 -26.39 -10.44
CA ASN A 54 -1.61 -25.99 -9.37
C ASN A 54 -2.85 -25.30 -9.93
N VAL A 55 -3.92 -26.07 -10.11
CA VAL A 55 -5.20 -25.63 -10.68
C VAL A 55 -5.79 -24.42 -9.94
N GLU A 56 -5.70 -24.37 -8.61
CA GLU A 56 -6.25 -23.26 -7.83
C GLU A 56 -5.45 -21.97 -7.99
N MET A 57 -4.12 -22.06 -8.06
CA MET A 57 -3.28 -20.89 -8.31
C MET A 57 -3.43 -20.35 -9.73
N MET A 58 -3.65 -21.21 -10.72
CA MET A 58 -3.86 -20.81 -12.12
C MET A 58 -5.20 -20.09 -12.35
N LYS A 59 -6.16 -20.19 -11.41
CA LYS A 59 -7.42 -19.41 -11.45
C LYS A 59 -7.25 -17.98 -10.91
N LEU A 60 -6.14 -17.68 -10.23
CA LEU A 60 -5.92 -16.36 -9.62
C LEU A 60 -5.56 -15.33 -10.70
N ASN A 61 -6.07 -14.10 -10.53
CA ASN A 61 -5.54 -12.97 -11.29
C ASN A 61 -4.10 -12.64 -10.85
N ASP A 62 -3.38 -11.90 -11.69
CA ASP A 62 -1.94 -11.66 -11.53
C ASP A 62 -1.55 -11.08 -10.16
N ILE A 63 -2.35 -10.13 -9.65
CA ILE A 63 -2.15 -9.52 -8.32
C ILE A 63 -2.34 -10.54 -7.20
N ALA A 64 -3.42 -11.33 -7.26
CA ALA A 64 -3.70 -12.38 -6.28
C ALA A 64 -2.65 -13.50 -6.34
N LEU A 65 -2.13 -13.82 -7.54
CA LEU A 65 -1.05 -14.79 -7.72
C LEU A 65 0.25 -14.29 -7.08
N CYS A 66 0.66 -13.04 -7.33
CA CYS A 66 1.84 -12.45 -6.70
C CYS A 66 1.72 -12.45 -5.16
N ARG A 67 0.56 -12.05 -4.62
CA ARG A 67 0.31 -12.10 -3.17
C ARG A 67 0.41 -13.52 -2.63
N THR A 68 -0.24 -14.48 -3.29
CA THR A 68 -0.29 -15.89 -2.84
C THR A 68 1.10 -16.52 -2.90
N HIS A 69 1.89 -16.22 -3.94
CA HIS A 69 3.28 -16.60 -4.05
C HIS A 69 4.11 -16.08 -2.86
N ALA A 70 4.09 -14.77 -2.60
CA ALA A 70 4.82 -14.18 -1.48
C ALA A 70 4.40 -14.73 -0.11
N ALA A 71 3.10 -14.97 0.08
CA ALA A 71 2.54 -15.50 1.32
C ALA A 71 2.72 -17.02 1.49
N SER A 72 3.21 -17.73 0.47
CA SER A 72 3.46 -19.17 0.56
C SER A 72 4.76 -19.50 1.32
N PHE A 73 5.71 -18.58 1.36
CA PHE A 73 6.98 -18.79 2.04
C PHE A 73 6.86 -18.62 3.55
N VAL A 74 7.24 -19.68 4.26
CA VAL A 74 7.33 -19.74 5.72
C VAL A 74 8.80 -19.82 6.11
N MET A 75 9.14 -19.29 7.28
CA MET A 75 10.51 -19.35 7.78
C MET A 75 10.81 -20.78 8.26
N ALA A 76 11.92 -21.35 7.78
CA ALA A 76 12.26 -22.76 8.02
C ALA A 76 12.38 -23.14 9.51
N GLY A 77 12.71 -22.17 10.38
CA GLY A 77 12.82 -22.35 11.83
C GLY A 77 11.57 -21.96 12.64
N ASP A 78 10.55 -21.40 12.00
CA ASP A 78 9.32 -20.95 12.67
C ASP A 78 8.10 -21.22 11.78
N GLN A 79 7.82 -22.51 11.58
CA GLN A 79 6.69 -22.97 10.75
C GLN A 79 5.32 -22.60 11.34
N ASN A 80 5.24 -22.41 12.66
CA ASN A 80 4.02 -22.07 13.37
C ASN A 80 3.73 -20.56 13.36
N SER A 81 4.67 -19.73 12.90
CA SER A 81 4.42 -18.30 12.74
C SER A 81 3.29 -18.03 11.76
N SER A 82 2.41 -17.09 12.12
CA SER A 82 1.46 -16.51 11.17
C SER A 82 2.09 -15.42 10.29
N TYR A 83 3.36 -15.05 10.52
CA TYR A 83 4.06 -14.04 9.74
C TYR A 83 4.28 -14.50 8.30
N ARG A 84 4.00 -13.61 7.34
CA ARG A 84 4.30 -13.79 5.92
C ARG A 84 4.77 -12.46 5.35
N HIS A 85 5.63 -12.53 4.34
CA HIS A 85 6.16 -11.36 3.66
C HIS A 85 5.05 -10.63 2.89
N PRO A 86 5.00 -9.28 2.93
CA PRO A 86 4.23 -8.50 1.98
C PRO A 86 4.92 -8.53 0.60
N ALA A 87 4.21 -8.04 -0.41
CA ALA A 87 4.71 -7.98 -1.78
C ALA A 87 4.35 -6.65 -2.45
N VAL A 88 5.05 -6.35 -3.53
CA VAL A 88 4.67 -5.31 -4.49
C VAL A 88 4.64 -5.92 -5.88
N TYR A 89 3.50 -5.79 -6.55
CA TYR A 89 3.38 -6.15 -7.95
C TYR A 89 3.55 -4.91 -8.82
N ASP A 90 4.48 -4.93 -9.76
CA ASP A 90 4.63 -3.92 -10.81
C ASP A 90 3.81 -4.39 -12.02
N GLU A 91 2.65 -3.76 -12.24
CA GLU A 91 1.74 -4.12 -13.33
C GLU A 91 2.36 -3.84 -14.70
N LYS A 92 3.17 -2.78 -14.82
CA LYS A 92 3.81 -2.38 -16.08
C LYS A 92 4.88 -3.38 -16.49
N LYS A 93 5.67 -3.86 -15.54
CA LYS A 93 6.72 -4.88 -15.79
C LYS A 93 6.22 -6.31 -15.60
N GLN A 94 4.96 -6.49 -15.19
CA GLN A 94 4.38 -7.77 -14.80
C GLN A 94 5.31 -8.55 -13.86
N THR A 95 5.86 -7.88 -12.85
CA THR A 95 6.89 -8.43 -11.96
C THR A 95 6.45 -8.36 -10.51
N CYS A 96 6.56 -9.47 -9.80
CA CYS A 96 6.27 -9.62 -8.39
C CYS A 96 7.54 -9.49 -7.55
N HIS A 97 7.55 -8.52 -6.64
CA HIS A 97 8.61 -8.29 -5.66
C HIS A 97 8.12 -8.70 -4.28
N MET A 98 8.81 -9.62 -3.62
CA MET A 98 8.60 -9.92 -2.20
C MET A 98 9.38 -8.89 -1.39
N LEU A 99 8.74 -8.32 -0.38
CA LEU A 99 9.40 -7.40 0.52
C LEU A 99 10.00 -8.16 1.70
N TYR A 100 11.29 -7.96 1.90
CA TYR A 100 11.99 -8.44 3.08
C TYR A 100 11.55 -7.66 4.32
N LEU A 101 11.43 -6.34 4.19
CA LEU A 101 11.00 -5.43 5.23
C LEU A 101 9.49 -5.17 5.14
N SER A 102 8.80 -5.29 6.28
CA SER A 102 7.37 -4.96 6.41
C SER A 102 7.10 -3.53 6.91
N ALA A 103 8.14 -2.85 7.40
CA ALA A 103 8.05 -1.47 7.86
C ALA A 103 7.73 -0.54 6.69
N GLN A 104 6.95 0.50 6.97
CA GLN A 104 6.45 1.42 5.93
C GLN A 104 6.81 2.87 6.22
N GLU A 105 7.05 3.24 7.49
CA GLU A 105 7.49 4.59 7.86
C GLU A 105 8.52 4.55 8.99
N ASN A 106 9.57 5.36 8.84
CA ASN A 106 10.54 5.72 9.86
C ASN A 106 11.04 7.15 9.56
N MET A 107 10.49 8.14 10.25
CA MET A 107 10.76 9.57 9.99
C MET A 107 11.24 10.34 11.23
N GLY A 108 11.43 9.67 12.37
CA GLY A 108 11.89 10.35 13.57
C GLY A 108 13.41 10.61 13.51
N PRO A 109 13.88 11.85 13.76
CA PRO A 109 15.29 12.23 13.60
C PRO A 109 16.25 11.50 14.56
N ARG A 110 15.71 10.85 15.60
CA ARG A 110 16.48 9.98 16.51
C ARG A 110 16.66 8.55 15.97
N TYR A 111 15.80 8.11 15.05
CA TYR A 111 15.67 6.70 14.59
C TYR A 111 16.16 6.46 13.17
N CYS A 112 16.31 7.55 12.42
CA CYS A 112 16.82 7.51 11.07
C CYS A 112 17.65 8.77 10.82
N SER A 113 18.66 8.64 9.96
CA SER A 113 19.45 9.80 9.55
C SER A 113 19.07 10.19 8.13
N PRO A 114 18.59 11.41 7.89
CA PRO A 114 18.40 11.92 6.54
C PRO A 114 19.74 12.21 5.86
N ASP A 115 20.86 12.27 6.58
CA ASP A 115 22.16 12.58 5.99
C ASP A 115 22.62 11.46 5.04
N ALA A 116 22.67 11.78 3.74
CA ALA A 116 23.12 10.86 2.69
C ALA A 116 24.59 10.45 2.83
N GLN A 117 25.42 11.27 3.49
CA GLN A 117 26.85 10.99 3.68
C GLN A 117 27.08 9.90 4.72
N ASN A 118 26.22 9.83 5.74
CA ASN A 118 26.21 8.72 6.68
C ASN A 118 25.51 7.49 6.09
N ARG A 119 26.23 6.77 5.22
CA ARG A 119 25.72 5.59 4.51
C ARG A 119 25.48 4.36 5.39
N ASP A 120 26.06 4.34 6.59
CA ASP A 120 25.89 3.26 7.56
C ASP A 120 24.63 3.46 8.43
N ALA A 121 24.02 4.66 8.42
CA ALA A 121 22.78 4.98 9.10
C ALA A 121 21.54 4.29 8.51
N VAL A 122 20.61 3.91 9.39
CA VAL A 122 19.24 3.56 9.04
C VAL A 122 18.63 4.71 8.24
N PHE A 123 18.16 4.38 7.04
CA PHE A 123 17.52 5.34 6.15
C PHE A 123 16.18 5.79 6.72
N CYS A 124 15.86 7.08 6.54
CA CYS A 124 14.50 7.57 6.77
C CYS A 124 13.63 7.19 5.58
N PHE A 125 12.38 6.82 5.82
CA PHE A 125 11.47 6.44 4.75
C PHE A 125 10.02 6.64 5.13
N LYS A 126 9.17 6.83 4.13
CA LYS A 126 7.73 7.00 4.31
C LYS A 126 6.94 6.41 3.13
N PRO A 127 5.68 6.03 3.35
CA PRO A 127 4.83 5.58 2.25
C PRO A 127 4.37 6.80 1.45
N ASP A 128 4.30 6.65 0.12
CA ASP A 128 3.83 7.73 -0.76
C ASP A 128 3.16 7.19 -2.02
N LYS A 129 2.41 8.06 -2.69
CA LYS A 129 1.95 7.88 -4.07
C LYS A 129 2.55 8.98 -4.95
N ASN A 130 3.49 8.61 -5.80
CA ASN A 130 4.12 9.52 -6.75
C ASN A 130 4.00 8.96 -8.19
N VAL A 131 4.63 9.64 -9.15
CA VAL A 131 4.58 9.26 -10.57
C VAL A 131 5.25 7.92 -10.82
N ASP A 132 6.37 7.64 -10.15
CA ASP A 132 7.15 6.41 -10.33
C ASP A 132 6.42 5.17 -9.82
N PHE A 133 5.51 5.35 -8.86
CA PHE A 133 4.79 4.25 -8.22
C PHE A 133 3.43 3.95 -8.84
N GLU A 134 3.01 4.67 -9.89
CA GLU A 134 1.63 4.60 -10.38
C GLU A 134 1.20 3.16 -10.75
N ASN A 135 2.10 2.37 -11.33
CA ASN A 135 1.86 0.98 -11.74
C ASN A 135 2.10 -0.06 -10.62
N LEU A 136 2.46 0.38 -9.41
CA LEU A 136 2.76 -0.50 -8.29
C LEU A 136 1.52 -0.81 -7.47
N VAL A 137 1.42 -2.07 -7.04
CA VAL A 137 0.36 -2.54 -6.14
C VAL A 137 1.01 -3.11 -4.90
N TYR A 138 0.90 -2.40 -3.78
CA TYR A 138 1.36 -2.87 -2.47
C TYR A 138 0.36 -3.90 -1.90
N LEU A 139 0.87 -5.07 -1.52
CA LEU A 139 0.08 -6.25 -1.16
C LEU A 139 0.47 -6.73 0.23
N SER A 140 -0.48 -6.70 1.16
CA SER A 140 -0.33 -7.45 2.40
C SER A 140 -0.55 -8.95 2.13
N LYS A 141 -0.16 -9.80 3.08
CA LYS A 141 -0.47 -11.24 3.03
C LYS A 141 -1.98 -11.57 2.99
N ASN A 142 -2.86 -10.60 3.25
CA ASN A 142 -4.30 -10.79 3.41
C ASN A 142 -5.14 -10.21 2.26
N VAL A 143 -4.54 -9.74 1.17
CA VAL A 143 -5.30 -9.22 0.01
C VAL A 143 -6.25 -10.31 -0.51
N ARG A 144 -7.52 -9.97 -0.73
CA ARG A 144 -8.55 -10.94 -1.16
C ARG A 144 -8.24 -11.47 -2.57
N ASN A 145 -8.57 -12.73 -2.87
CA ASN A 145 -8.40 -13.27 -4.23
C ASN A 145 -9.36 -12.58 -5.21
N ASP A 146 -10.59 -12.31 -4.77
CA ASP A 146 -11.67 -11.59 -5.44
C ASP A 146 -11.62 -10.07 -5.16
N TRP A 147 -10.42 -9.50 -5.04
CA TRP A 147 -10.24 -8.06 -4.78
C TRP A 147 -10.85 -7.19 -5.87
N ASP A 148 -10.86 -7.66 -7.13
CA ASP A 148 -11.39 -6.99 -8.30
C ASP A 148 -12.90 -6.68 -8.19
N LYS A 149 -13.62 -7.44 -7.37
CA LYS A 149 -15.06 -7.27 -7.12
C LYS A 149 -15.38 -6.57 -5.80
N LYS A 150 -14.42 -6.49 -4.88
CA LYS A 150 -14.67 -6.21 -3.45
C LYS A 150 -13.80 -5.10 -2.89
N CYS A 151 -12.79 -4.66 -3.65
CA CYS A 151 -11.89 -3.58 -3.31
C CYS A 151 -11.90 -2.53 -4.44
N PRO A 152 -11.76 -1.25 -4.11
CA PRO A 152 -11.71 -0.19 -5.13
C PRO A 152 -10.40 -0.28 -5.94
N ARG A 153 -10.49 0.04 -7.24
CA ARG A 153 -9.35 0.21 -8.15
C ARG A 153 -9.45 1.54 -8.89
N LYS A 154 -10.35 1.63 -9.87
CA LYS A 154 -10.56 2.85 -10.65
C LYS A 154 -11.21 3.92 -9.78
N ASN A 155 -10.97 5.18 -10.12
CA ASN A 155 -11.75 6.31 -9.65
C ASN A 155 -13.05 6.36 -10.44
N LEU A 156 -14.10 6.94 -9.85
CA LEU A 156 -15.40 7.04 -10.53
C LEU A 156 -15.53 8.45 -11.09
N GLY A 157 -15.52 8.58 -12.41
CA GLY A 157 -15.73 9.84 -13.11
C GLY A 157 -17.21 10.18 -13.17
N ASN A 158 -17.51 11.48 -13.35
CA ASN A 158 -18.88 12.00 -13.35
C ASN A 158 -19.64 11.66 -12.05
N ALA A 159 -18.91 11.53 -10.95
CA ALA A 159 -19.45 11.03 -9.70
C ALA A 159 -18.79 11.72 -8.52
N LYS A 160 -19.61 11.98 -7.49
CA LYS A 160 -19.13 12.28 -6.14
C LYS A 160 -19.84 11.38 -5.13
N PHE A 161 -19.12 11.00 -4.09
CA PHE A 161 -19.66 10.25 -2.97
C PHE A 161 -20.67 11.07 -2.19
N GLY A 162 -21.78 10.42 -1.79
CA GLY A 162 -22.82 10.98 -0.94
C GLY A 162 -23.31 9.99 0.12
N LEU A 163 -24.32 10.41 0.88
CA LEU A 163 -25.07 9.61 1.83
C LEU A 163 -26.51 9.43 1.36
N TRP A 164 -26.95 8.17 1.32
CA TRP A 164 -28.34 7.83 1.05
C TRP A 164 -29.21 8.19 2.25
N VAL A 165 -30.12 9.15 2.06
CA VAL A 165 -31.05 9.64 3.08
C VAL A 165 -32.43 9.74 2.45
N ASP A 166 -33.42 9.09 3.05
CA ASP A 166 -34.83 9.17 2.65
C ASP A 166 -35.12 8.97 1.15
N GLY A 167 -34.42 8.02 0.52
CA GLY A 167 -34.64 7.68 -0.88
C GLY A 167 -33.87 8.56 -1.88
N ASN A 168 -33.00 9.45 -1.42
CA ASN A 168 -32.16 10.29 -2.27
C ASN A 168 -30.67 10.22 -1.86
N CYS A 169 -29.77 10.57 -2.78
CA CYS A 169 -28.35 10.68 -2.49
C CYS A 169 -27.96 12.13 -2.16
N GLU A 170 -27.66 12.37 -0.89
CA GLU A 170 -27.33 13.69 -0.34
C GLU A 170 -25.80 13.88 -0.19
N GLU A 171 -25.36 15.12 -0.07
CA GLU A 171 -23.94 15.47 0.13
C GLU A 171 -23.38 14.91 1.45
N ILE A 172 -22.06 14.71 1.51
CA ILE A 172 -21.38 14.38 2.76
C ILE A 172 -21.41 15.61 3.70
N PRO A 173 -21.96 15.54 4.93
CA PRO A 173 -22.17 16.71 5.78
C PRO A 173 -20.87 17.38 6.25
N TYR A 174 -19.85 16.59 6.55
CA TYR A 174 -18.57 17.08 7.09
C TYR A 174 -17.41 16.62 6.21
N VAL A 175 -16.84 17.57 5.49
CA VAL A 175 -15.67 17.37 4.62
C VAL A 175 -14.57 18.35 5.01
N LYS A 176 -13.32 17.99 4.74
CA LYS A 176 -12.19 18.92 4.76
C LYS A 176 -11.83 19.27 3.33
N GLU A 177 -11.93 20.54 2.98
CA GLU A 177 -11.51 21.06 1.70
C GLU A 177 -10.00 21.34 1.71
N VAL A 178 -9.31 20.89 0.67
CA VAL A 178 -7.90 21.18 0.40
C VAL A 178 -7.72 21.45 -1.09
N GLU A 179 -6.74 22.27 -1.45
CA GLU A 179 -6.38 22.50 -2.86
C GLU A 179 -5.82 21.22 -3.48
N ALA A 180 -6.17 20.96 -4.75
CA ALA A 180 -5.56 19.91 -5.55
C ALA A 180 -5.67 20.27 -7.04
N GLU A 181 -4.56 20.37 -7.75
CA GLU A 181 -4.54 20.76 -9.16
C GLU A 181 -5.11 19.65 -10.07
N ASP A 182 -4.90 18.39 -9.69
CA ASP A 182 -5.36 17.25 -10.44
C ASP A 182 -5.83 16.07 -9.55
N LEU A 183 -6.39 15.05 -10.20
CA LEU A 183 -6.86 13.83 -9.55
C LEU A 183 -5.73 13.11 -8.79
N ARG A 184 -4.50 13.15 -9.31
CA ARG A 184 -3.37 12.48 -8.68
C ARG A 184 -3.04 13.15 -7.35
N GLU A 185 -3.02 14.48 -7.32
CA GLU A 185 -2.78 15.26 -6.11
C GLU A 185 -3.88 15.00 -5.08
N CYS A 186 -5.15 15.06 -5.46
CA CYS A 186 -6.25 14.71 -4.55
C CYS A 186 -6.14 13.24 -4.04
N ASN A 187 -5.79 12.29 -4.91
CA ASN A 187 -5.57 10.89 -4.52
C ASN A 187 -4.39 10.71 -3.55
N ARG A 188 -3.31 11.49 -3.73
CA ARG A 188 -2.16 11.49 -2.83
C ARG A 188 -2.51 12.12 -1.48
N ILE A 189 -3.29 13.20 -1.47
CA ILE A 189 -3.73 13.85 -0.23
C ILE A 189 -4.62 12.90 0.60
N VAL A 190 -5.64 12.29 -0.01
CA VAL A 190 -6.49 11.31 0.71
C VAL A 190 -5.67 10.10 1.18
N PHE A 191 -4.67 9.66 0.41
CA PHE A 191 -3.76 8.61 0.86
C PHE A 191 -2.97 9.01 2.10
N GLY A 192 -2.38 10.21 2.14
CA GLY A 192 -1.65 10.71 3.29
C GLY A 192 -2.50 10.94 4.54
N ALA A 193 -3.80 11.22 4.38
CA ALA A 193 -4.76 11.39 5.48
C ALA A 193 -5.51 10.11 5.89
N SER A 194 -5.27 9.01 5.18
CA SER A 194 -6.03 7.75 5.35
C SER A 194 -5.69 7.01 6.64
N ALA A 195 -6.39 5.90 6.88
CA ALA A 195 -6.14 5.02 8.02
C ALA A 195 -4.65 4.62 8.13
N SER A 196 -4.02 4.92 9.26
CA SER A 196 -2.63 4.59 9.56
C SER A 196 -2.54 3.72 10.82
N ASP A 197 -1.75 2.65 10.72
CA ASP A 197 -1.41 1.75 11.83
C ASP A 197 -0.01 2.07 12.41
N GLN A 198 0.59 3.20 12.00
CA GLN A 198 1.87 3.65 12.54
C GLN A 198 1.69 4.15 13.98
N PRO A 199 2.60 3.84 14.91
CA PRO A 199 2.54 4.36 16.26
C PRO A 199 2.71 5.89 16.29
N THR A 200 2.05 6.54 17.24
CA THR A 200 2.15 8.01 17.44
C THR A 200 3.38 8.41 18.26
N GLN A 201 3.95 7.47 19.02
CA GLN A 201 5.18 7.64 19.80
C GLN A 201 6.20 6.58 19.37
N TYR A 202 7.44 7.01 19.14
CA TYR A 202 8.56 6.12 18.88
C TYR A 202 9.31 5.94 20.22
N GLU A 203 9.53 4.70 20.67
CA GLU A 203 10.25 4.41 21.92
C GLU A 203 11.77 4.56 21.75
N GLU A 204 12.50 4.79 22.85
CA GLU A 204 13.83 5.45 22.87
C GLU A 204 15.07 4.53 22.79
N GLU A 205 14.95 3.20 22.61
CA GLU A 205 16.13 2.34 22.73
C GLU A 205 17.05 2.32 21.48
N MET A 206 18.22 2.96 21.59
CA MET A 206 19.31 2.93 20.60
C MET A 206 19.86 1.51 20.27
N THR A 207 19.52 0.48 21.08
CA THR A 207 20.07 -0.88 20.94
C THR A 207 19.58 -1.57 19.67
N ASP A 208 18.42 -1.21 19.14
CA ASP A 208 17.84 -1.84 17.95
C ASP A 208 18.55 -1.45 16.65
N TYR A 209 19.15 -0.27 16.59
CA TYR A 209 19.93 0.16 15.43
C TYR A 209 21.14 -0.75 15.18
N GLN A 210 21.86 -1.11 16.24
CA GLN A 210 23.01 -2.02 16.14
C GLN A 210 22.55 -3.42 15.72
N LYS A 211 21.36 -3.86 16.18
CA LYS A 211 20.73 -5.11 15.71
C LYS A 211 20.37 -5.04 14.23
N ILE A 212 19.85 -3.92 13.71
CA ILE A 212 19.57 -3.75 12.27
C ILE A 212 20.86 -3.93 11.47
N GLN A 213 21.90 -3.16 11.82
CA GLN A 213 23.15 -3.14 11.06
C GLN A 213 23.88 -4.49 11.11
N GLN A 214 23.96 -5.12 12.29
CA GLN A 214 24.54 -6.45 12.44
C GLN A 214 23.68 -7.52 11.78
N GLY A 215 22.35 -7.40 11.87
CA GLY A 215 21.40 -8.30 11.25
C GLY A 215 21.59 -8.37 9.74
N PHE A 216 21.66 -7.21 9.07
CA PHE A 216 21.91 -7.16 7.63
C PHE A 216 23.30 -7.67 7.23
N ARG A 217 24.35 -7.30 7.97
CA ARG A 217 25.72 -7.79 7.70
C ARG A 217 25.83 -9.30 7.84
N GLN A 218 25.20 -9.88 8.85
CA GLN A 218 25.24 -11.32 9.14
C GLN A 218 24.17 -12.12 8.38
N ASN A 219 23.34 -11.47 7.55
CA ASN A 219 22.14 -12.06 6.96
C ASN A 219 21.23 -12.75 8.01
N ASN A 220 21.20 -12.23 9.25
CA ASN A 220 20.42 -12.77 10.35
C ASN A 220 18.97 -12.30 10.23
N ARG A 221 18.11 -13.22 9.76
CA ARG A 221 16.74 -12.91 9.37
C ARG A 221 15.84 -12.46 10.51
N GLU A 222 15.93 -13.12 11.66
CA GLU A 222 15.13 -12.76 12.85
C GLU A 222 15.54 -11.39 13.39
N MET A 223 16.84 -11.10 13.40
CA MET A 223 17.36 -9.81 13.87
C MET A 223 16.88 -8.66 12.99
N ILE A 224 16.97 -8.79 11.66
CA ILE A 224 16.49 -7.75 10.75
C ILE A 224 14.97 -7.56 10.91
N LYS A 225 14.21 -8.65 10.93
CA LYS A 225 12.74 -8.58 11.08
C LYS A 225 12.34 -7.92 12.40
N SER A 226 12.96 -8.31 13.50
CA SER A 226 12.65 -7.78 14.84
C SER A 226 12.94 -6.29 14.97
N ALA A 227 13.94 -5.78 14.26
CA ALA A 227 14.43 -4.43 14.48
C ALA A 227 13.73 -3.37 13.59
N PHE A 228 12.99 -3.78 12.56
CA PHE A 228 12.07 -2.90 11.81
C PHE A 228 10.61 -3.04 12.21
N LEU A 229 10.29 -3.99 13.08
CA LEU A 229 9.01 -4.01 13.76
C LEU A 229 9.17 -3.16 15.03
N PRO A 230 8.34 -2.13 15.26
CA PRO A 230 8.43 -1.36 16.49
C PRO A 230 8.32 -2.33 17.67
N VAL A 231 9.28 -2.33 18.59
CA VAL A 231 9.32 -3.27 19.73
C VAL A 231 8.09 -3.10 20.64
N GLY A 232 7.47 -1.92 20.61
CA GLY A 232 6.13 -1.63 21.16
C GLY A 232 4.96 -2.40 20.54
N ALA A 233 5.16 -3.15 19.44
CA ALA A 233 4.18 -4.11 18.93
C ALA A 233 3.95 -5.29 19.90
N PHE A 234 4.92 -5.56 20.79
CA PHE A 234 4.81 -6.62 21.79
C PHE A 234 4.25 -6.14 23.13
N ASN A 235 4.54 -4.90 23.55
CA ASN A 235 4.06 -4.36 24.81
C ASN A 235 3.35 -3.01 24.61
N SER A 236 2.03 -3.04 24.80
CA SER A 236 1.15 -1.94 25.22
C SER A 236 0.62 -0.85 24.25
N ASP A 237 1.05 -0.68 23.00
CA ASP A 237 0.41 0.35 22.13
C ASP A 237 0.20 -0.08 20.66
N ASN A 238 -0.64 -1.10 20.47
CA ASN A 238 -1.09 -1.54 19.15
C ASN A 238 -2.02 -0.49 18.51
N PHE A 239 -1.47 0.56 17.90
CA PHE A 239 -2.22 1.51 17.06
C PHE A 239 -2.76 0.80 15.82
N LYS A 240 -3.97 0.23 15.95
CA LYS A 240 -4.71 -0.41 14.86
C LYS A 240 -5.87 0.48 14.47
N SER A 241 -5.76 1.17 13.34
CA SER A 241 -6.84 1.97 12.74
C SER A 241 -8.09 1.13 12.48
N LYS A 242 -7.90 -0.18 12.19
CA LYS A 242 -8.94 -1.09 11.68
C LYS A 242 -9.62 -0.53 10.42
N GLY A 243 -8.88 0.23 9.61
CA GLY A 243 -9.37 0.89 8.41
C GLY A 243 -10.17 2.18 8.66
N ARG A 244 -10.18 2.73 9.89
CA ARG A 244 -10.80 4.03 10.18
C ARG A 244 -9.83 5.18 9.87
N GLY A 245 -10.27 6.14 9.06
CA GLY A 245 -9.47 7.30 8.64
C GLY A 245 -10.16 8.09 7.53
N PHE A 246 -9.51 9.16 7.05
CA PHE A 246 -10.00 9.92 5.89
C PHE A 246 -9.69 9.15 4.60
N ASN A 247 -10.50 8.14 4.31
CA ASN A 247 -10.20 7.17 3.25
C ASN A 247 -10.79 7.52 1.88
N TRP A 248 -11.68 8.51 1.84
CA TRP A 248 -12.46 8.87 0.65
C TRP A 248 -12.30 10.37 0.36
N ALA A 249 -12.38 10.71 -0.91
CA ALA A 249 -12.39 12.09 -1.36
C ALA A 249 -13.25 12.30 -2.60
N ASN A 250 -13.86 13.48 -2.69
CA ASN A 250 -14.50 13.99 -3.89
C ASN A 250 -13.57 15.04 -4.51
N PHE A 251 -13.12 14.84 -5.74
CA PHE A 251 -12.29 15.79 -6.44
C PHE A 251 -13.13 16.64 -7.40
N ASP A 252 -13.18 17.96 -7.19
CA ASP A 252 -13.77 18.92 -8.12
C ASP A 252 -12.70 19.35 -9.14
N SER A 253 -12.83 18.83 -10.36
CA SER A 253 -11.88 19.05 -11.44
C SER A 253 -11.90 20.47 -12.02
N VAL A 254 -12.99 21.22 -11.78
CA VAL A 254 -13.19 22.59 -12.26
C VAL A 254 -12.63 23.57 -11.23
N LYS A 255 -12.97 23.40 -9.96
CA LYS A 255 -12.50 24.28 -8.88
C LYS A 255 -11.13 23.94 -8.34
N LYS A 256 -10.56 22.79 -8.73
CA LYS A 256 -9.25 22.30 -8.25
C LYS A 256 -9.24 22.06 -6.74
N LYS A 257 -10.33 21.46 -6.24
CA LYS A 257 -10.54 21.17 -4.82
C LYS A 257 -10.70 19.69 -4.56
N CYS A 258 -10.12 19.23 -3.46
CA CYS A 258 -10.26 17.88 -2.96
C CYS A 258 -11.01 17.94 -1.62
N TYR A 259 -12.14 17.24 -1.54
CA TYR A 259 -12.97 17.17 -0.34
C TYR A 259 -12.77 15.82 0.31
N ILE A 260 -11.89 15.74 1.32
CA ILE A 260 -11.61 14.50 2.04
C ILE A 260 -12.56 14.31 3.22
N PHE A 261 -12.95 13.07 3.49
CA PHE A 261 -13.84 12.73 4.61
C PHE A 261 -13.60 11.32 5.15
N ASN A 262 -14.08 11.06 6.37
CA ASN A 262 -13.85 9.83 7.13
C ASN A 262 -15.12 9.00 7.40
N THR A 263 -16.28 9.45 6.91
CA THR A 263 -17.53 8.69 6.94
C THR A 263 -17.65 7.86 5.67
N LYS A 264 -17.97 6.57 5.81
CA LYS A 264 -18.17 5.69 4.65
C LYS A 264 -19.36 6.22 3.81
N PRO A 265 -19.18 6.45 2.50
CA PRO A 265 -20.29 6.86 1.64
C PRO A 265 -21.22 5.69 1.34
N THR A 266 -22.49 5.99 1.07
CA THR A 266 -23.54 4.98 0.83
C THR A 266 -24.22 5.11 -0.52
N CYS A 267 -23.93 6.17 -1.28
CA CYS A 267 -24.42 6.36 -2.65
C CYS A 267 -23.47 7.24 -3.47
N LEU A 268 -23.80 7.45 -4.75
CA LEU A 268 -23.09 8.34 -5.66
C LEU A 268 -24.06 9.37 -6.22
N ILE A 269 -23.62 10.63 -6.30
CA ILE A 269 -24.32 11.71 -6.98
C ILE A 269 -23.69 11.85 -8.36
N ASN A 270 -24.52 11.88 -9.40
CA ASN A 270 -24.08 12.09 -10.79
C ASN A 270 -23.73 13.57 -11.00
N ASP A 271 -22.43 13.87 -11.05
CA ASP A 271 -21.92 15.22 -11.23
C ASP A 271 -20.67 15.19 -12.11
N LYS A 272 -20.81 15.72 -13.33
CA LYS A 272 -19.77 15.74 -14.36
C LYS A 272 -18.48 16.47 -13.96
N ASN A 273 -18.55 17.36 -12.97
CA ASN A 273 -17.37 18.11 -12.53
C ASN A 273 -16.50 17.28 -11.56
N PHE A 274 -17.04 16.19 -11.02
CA PHE A 274 -16.43 15.45 -9.93
C PHE A 274 -15.86 14.09 -10.34
N ILE A 275 -14.82 13.71 -9.62
CA ILE A 275 -14.25 12.37 -9.63
C ILE A 275 -14.20 11.86 -8.18
N ALA A 276 -14.84 10.72 -7.91
CA ALA A 276 -14.81 10.08 -6.60
C ALA A 276 -13.57 9.17 -6.49
N THR A 277 -12.73 9.40 -5.49
CA THR A 277 -11.47 8.69 -5.28
C THR A 277 -11.31 8.18 -3.84
N THR A 278 -10.47 7.16 -3.65
CA THR A 278 -10.16 6.60 -2.33
C THR A 278 -8.65 6.48 -2.14
N ALA A 279 -8.21 6.38 -0.89
CA ALA A 279 -6.82 6.09 -0.55
C ALA A 279 -6.29 4.79 -1.19
N LEU A 280 -7.17 3.83 -1.47
CA LEU A 280 -6.81 2.55 -2.11
C LEU A 280 -6.79 2.63 -3.64
N SER A 281 -7.56 3.54 -4.25
CA SER A 281 -7.73 3.68 -5.70
C SER A 281 -6.41 3.95 -6.44
N HIS A 282 -6.38 3.63 -7.73
CA HIS A 282 -5.30 3.95 -8.66
C HIS A 282 -5.19 5.48 -8.80
N PRO A 283 -3.98 6.06 -8.86
CA PRO A 283 -3.81 7.53 -8.89
C PRO A 283 -4.31 8.20 -10.17
N LYS A 284 -4.63 7.44 -11.22
CA LYS A 284 -5.01 7.97 -12.55
C LYS A 284 -6.20 7.29 -13.23
N GLU A 285 -6.48 6.02 -12.93
CA GLU A 285 -7.47 5.28 -13.75
C GLU A 285 -8.86 5.79 -13.39
N VAL A 286 -9.67 6.14 -14.39
CA VAL A 286 -11.03 6.63 -14.19
C VAL A 286 -11.98 5.73 -14.96
N ASP A 287 -13.05 5.32 -14.28
CA ASP A 287 -14.23 4.75 -14.90
C ASP A 287 -15.24 5.88 -15.15
N PRO A 288 -15.48 6.29 -16.41
CA PRO A 288 -16.37 7.40 -16.71
C PRO A 288 -17.86 7.01 -16.64
N GLU A 289 -18.17 5.71 -16.58
CA GLU A 289 -19.53 5.21 -16.66
C GLU A 289 -20.25 5.34 -15.31
N PHE A 290 -21.20 6.28 -15.23
CA PHE A 290 -22.09 6.39 -14.08
C PHE A 290 -23.20 5.34 -14.20
N PRO A 291 -23.57 4.62 -13.11
CA PRO A 291 -24.63 3.62 -13.14
C PRO A 291 -26.03 4.25 -13.21
N CYS A 292 -26.37 4.88 -14.33
CA CYS A 292 -27.60 5.66 -14.53
C CYS A 292 -28.89 4.83 -14.39
N SER A 293 -28.83 3.52 -14.67
CA SER A 293 -30.02 2.67 -14.63
C SER A 293 -30.41 2.22 -13.22
N ILE A 294 -29.56 2.41 -12.20
CA ILE A 294 -29.76 1.83 -10.86
C ILE A 294 -31.13 2.13 -10.25
N TYR A 295 -31.63 3.36 -10.40
CA TYR A 295 -32.95 3.74 -9.88
C TYR A 295 -34.07 3.11 -10.67
N LYS A 296 -33.97 3.15 -12.00
CA LYS A 296 -34.97 2.59 -12.89
C LYS A 296 -35.07 1.07 -12.70
N ASP A 297 -33.95 0.38 -12.70
CA ASP A 297 -33.86 -1.07 -12.55
C ASP A 297 -34.42 -1.52 -11.20
N GLU A 298 -34.14 -0.78 -10.11
CA GLU A 298 -34.67 -1.09 -8.78
C GLU A 298 -36.19 -0.86 -8.71
N ILE A 299 -36.69 0.22 -9.29
CA ILE A 299 -38.14 0.50 -9.36
C ILE A 299 -38.85 -0.59 -10.19
N GLU A 300 -38.32 -0.95 -11.36
CA GLU A 300 -38.89 -1.99 -12.22
C GLU A 300 -38.82 -3.38 -11.58
N ARG A 301 -37.85 -3.64 -10.69
CA ARG A 301 -37.74 -4.91 -9.95
C ARG A 301 -38.78 -5.04 -8.83
N GLU A 302 -39.12 -3.94 -8.16
CA GLU A 302 -40.05 -3.93 -7.02
C GLU A 302 -41.53 -3.86 -7.45
N ILE A 303 -41.83 -3.32 -8.64
CA ILE A 303 -43.17 -3.31 -9.25
C ILE A 303 -43.55 -4.72 -9.73
#